data_AF-A0A7J8YBV1-F1
#
_entry.id   AF-A0A7J8YBV1-F1
#
_cell.length_a   1.000
_cell.length_b   1.000
_cell.length_c   1.000
_cell.angle_alpha   90.00
_cell.angle_beta   90.00
_cell.angle_gamma   90.00
#
_symmetry.space_group_name_H-M   'P 1'
#
loop_
_entity.id
_entity.type
_entity.pdbx_description
1 polymer ?
#
loop_
_entity_poly.entity_id
_entity_poly.type
_entity_poly.pdbx_seq_one_letter_code
_entity_poly.pdbx_strand_id
1 'polypeptide(L)'
;VGTAVVTRNDGRLALGRLGALCAVGLGRQRLRYRRLVNSSFADLQKPQVELDGKACAAVGQNSLMALYDTLFSELDISSAQLLVTDSDFRDRDFRKQLSETVKSLLSLKVIPIFNENDAVSTRKAPYEDSSGIFWDNDSLAALLALELKADLLVLLSDVEGLYSGPPSDPKSKLIHTYVKEKHQGEITFGDKSRVGRGGMTAKVKAAVNAAYAGIPVVITSGSAPENIIRVLQGQKIGTLFHQDAHLWEPTKEVDTREMAVAARDSSRRLQALSSQERKKILLDIADALEANEKLITVENEADVAAAQQAGYEKSLISRLALKPGKIASLAKSIRVLANMEDPIGRVLKKTQLADGLILEKTSSPLGVLLIVFESRPDALVQIASLAIRSGNGLLLKGGKEAKRSNAILHK
;
A
#
# COMPACT_ATOMS: atom_id res chain seq x y z
N VAL A 1 2.25 0.40 19.07
CA VAL A 1 1.61 -0.78 18.43
C VAL A 1 0.50 -1.30 19.34
N GLY A 2 -0.65 -1.70 18.79
CA GLY A 2 -1.82 -2.10 19.57
C GLY A 2 -1.80 -3.55 20.11
N THR A 3 -2.59 -3.79 21.16
CA THR A 3 -2.69 -5.11 21.85
C THR A 3 -3.20 -6.25 20.96
N ALA A 4 -4.04 -5.96 19.96
CA ALA A 4 -4.60 -6.96 19.04
C ALA A 4 -3.59 -7.53 18.03
N VAL A 5 -2.50 -6.79 17.74
CA VAL A 5 -1.46 -7.22 16.79
C VAL A 5 -0.64 -8.39 17.33
N VAL A 6 -0.64 -8.57 18.65
CA VAL A 6 0.26 -9.49 19.39
C VAL A 6 -0.40 -10.68 20.05
N THR A 7 -1.72 -10.77 20.00
CA THR A 7 -2.49 -11.88 20.56
C THR A 7 -3.10 -12.70 19.43
N ARG A 8 -2.93 -14.03 19.46
CA ARG A 8 -3.65 -14.96 18.57
C ARG A 8 -5.13 -15.04 19.01
N ASN A 9 -6.00 -15.51 18.12
CA ASN A 9 -7.43 -15.68 18.38
C ASN A 9 -7.76 -16.61 19.58
N ASP A 10 -6.79 -17.43 20.02
CA ASP A 10 -6.86 -18.32 21.19
C ASP A 10 -6.35 -17.68 22.49
N GLY A 11 -5.98 -16.39 22.46
CA GLY A 11 -5.39 -15.66 23.60
C GLY A 11 -3.93 -16.03 23.89
N ARG A 12 -3.30 -16.89 23.07
CA ARG A 12 -1.87 -17.22 23.16
C ARG A 12 -1.03 -16.27 22.30
N LEU A 13 0.27 -16.24 22.55
CA LEU A 13 1.20 -15.32 21.90
C LEU A 13 1.56 -15.77 20.48
N ALA A 14 1.61 -14.82 19.54
CA ALA A 14 2.20 -15.03 18.22
C ALA A 14 3.71 -14.70 18.26
N LEU A 15 4.54 -15.66 18.67
CA LEU A 15 6.01 -15.50 18.76
C LEU A 15 6.70 -15.06 17.44
N GLY A 16 6.06 -15.19 16.28
CA GLY A 16 6.61 -14.70 15.00
C GLY A 16 6.34 -13.22 14.68
N ARG A 17 5.64 -12.48 15.56
CA ARG A 17 5.23 -11.06 15.36
C ARG A 17 5.75 -10.18 16.51
N LEU A 18 7.06 -10.25 16.77
CA LEU A 18 7.74 -9.74 17.97
C LEU A 18 7.93 -8.21 18.06
N GLY A 19 7.00 -7.41 17.52
CA GLY A 19 7.13 -5.94 17.54
C GLY A 19 6.46 -5.21 18.70
N ALA A 20 5.62 -5.85 19.53
CA ALA A 20 4.52 -5.07 20.14
C ALA A 20 3.76 -5.66 21.33
N LEU A 21 4.45 -6.24 22.30
CA LEU A 21 3.80 -6.94 23.41
C LEU A 21 3.04 -5.98 24.36
N CYS A 22 1.91 -6.44 24.91
CA CYS A 22 1.12 -5.71 25.91
C CYS A 22 1.38 -6.26 27.32
N ALA A 23 1.81 -5.39 28.24
CA ALA A 23 2.20 -5.76 29.60
C ALA A 23 1.08 -6.51 30.36
N VAL A 24 -0.14 -5.99 30.38
CA VAL A 24 -1.25 -6.60 31.13
C VAL A 24 -1.50 -8.07 30.74
N GLY A 25 -1.40 -8.39 29.44
CA GLY A 25 -1.57 -9.77 28.93
C GLY A 25 -0.47 -10.72 29.44
N LEU A 26 0.80 -10.28 29.35
CA LEU A 26 1.96 -11.04 29.84
C LEU A 26 1.85 -11.32 31.34
N GLY A 27 1.45 -10.32 32.13
CA GLY A 27 1.33 -10.49 33.57
C GLY A 27 0.16 -11.37 33.96
N ARG A 28 -0.98 -11.31 33.26
CA ARG A 28 -2.12 -12.21 33.53
C ARG A 28 -1.74 -13.68 33.32
N GLN A 29 -0.95 -13.99 32.29
CA GLN A 29 -0.44 -15.34 32.04
C GLN A 29 0.54 -15.78 33.14
N ARG A 30 1.50 -14.92 33.50
CA ARG A 30 2.53 -15.23 34.50
C ARG A 30 1.94 -15.37 35.91
N LEU A 31 0.97 -14.54 36.27
CA LEU A 31 0.26 -14.62 37.54
C LEU A 31 -0.67 -15.83 37.61
N ARG A 32 -1.34 -16.21 36.51
CA ARG A 32 -2.09 -17.47 36.44
C ARG A 32 -1.17 -18.67 36.69
N TYR A 33 0.00 -18.72 36.03
CA TYR A 33 0.98 -19.77 36.24
C TYR A 33 1.50 -19.80 37.68
N ARG A 34 1.89 -18.65 38.24
CA ARG A 34 2.33 -18.56 39.66
C ARG A 34 1.25 -18.99 40.63
N ARG A 35 -0.02 -18.64 40.38
CA ARG A 35 -1.16 -19.08 41.19
C ARG A 35 -1.34 -20.59 41.10
N LEU A 36 -1.27 -21.18 39.90
CA LEU A 36 -1.36 -22.63 39.70
C LEU A 36 -0.25 -23.40 40.42
N VAL A 37 0.99 -22.91 40.36
CA VAL A 37 2.14 -23.55 41.04
C VAL A 37 2.04 -23.45 42.56
N ASN A 38 1.44 -22.37 43.08
CA ASN A 38 1.33 -22.11 44.51
C ASN A 38 -0.04 -22.50 45.12
N SER A 39 -0.96 -23.08 44.34
CA SER A 39 -2.28 -23.47 44.85
C SER A 39 -2.29 -24.92 45.31
N SER A 40 -2.95 -25.16 46.45
CA SER A 40 -3.28 -26.51 46.89
C SER A 40 -4.40 -27.11 46.04
N PHE A 41 -4.57 -28.43 46.07
CA PHE A 41 -5.62 -29.13 45.31
C PHE A 41 -7.05 -28.62 45.67
N ALA A 42 -7.25 -28.14 46.90
CA ALA A 42 -8.50 -27.56 47.38
C ALA A 42 -8.76 -26.13 46.83
N ASP A 43 -7.71 -25.37 46.52
CA ASP A 43 -7.83 -24.01 45.96
C ASP A 43 -8.18 -24.02 44.47
N LEU A 44 -7.87 -25.12 43.77
CA LEU A 44 -8.24 -25.32 42.36
C LEU A 44 -9.74 -25.62 42.16
N GLN A 45 -10.44 -26.04 43.22
CA GLN A 45 -11.88 -26.33 43.19
C GLN A 45 -12.77 -25.11 43.47
N LYS A 46 -12.19 -23.98 43.93
CA LYS A 46 -12.93 -22.73 44.18
C LYS A 46 -13.10 -21.91 42.88
N PRO A 47 -14.16 -21.09 42.76
CA PRO A 47 -14.31 -20.17 41.63
C PRO A 47 -13.08 -19.27 41.52
N GLN A 48 -12.49 -19.19 40.32
CA GLN A 48 -11.30 -18.38 40.10
C GLN A 48 -11.65 -16.89 40.24
N VAL A 49 -11.25 -16.30 41.37
CA VAL A 49 -11.28 -14.83 41.56
C VAL A 49 -10.47 -14.17 40.45
N GLU A 50 -11.06 -13.17 39.80
CA GLU A 50 -10.41 -12.41 38.73
C GLU A 50 -9.14 -11.71 39.26
N LEU A 51 -8.04 -11.82 38.51
CA LEU A 51 -6.77 -11.22 38.89
C LEU A 51 -6.83 -9.69 38.74
N ASP A 52 -6.27 -8.97 39.70
CA ASP A 52 -6.14 -7.51 39.61
C ASP A 52 -5.33 -7.10 38.38
N GLY A 53 -5.94 -6.25 37.54
CA GLY A 53 -5.34 -5.75 36.31
C GLY A 53 -4.06 -4.94 36.55
N LYS A 54 -3.94 -4.24 37.69
CA LYS A 54 -2.75 -3.45 38.04
C LYS A 54 -1.57 -4.35 38.41
N ALA A 55 -1.82 -5.38 39.21
CA ALA A 55 -0.83 -6.42 39.50
C ALA A 55 -0.39 -7.15 38.23
N CYS A 56 -1.33 -7.43 37.31
CA CYS A 56 -1.00 -7.98 35.99
C CYS A 56 -0.12 -7.01 35.18
N ALA A 57 -0.44 -5.73 35.13
CA ALA A 57 0.39 -4.74 34.45
C ALA A 57 1.82 -4.71 34.98
N ALA A 58 2.00 -4.65 36.31
CA ALA A 58 3.31 -4.59 36.96
C ALA A 58 4.19 -5.81 36.62
N VAL A 59 3.66 -7.03 36.77
CA VAL A 59 4.39 -8.27 36.48
C VAL A 59 4.70 -8.42 35.00
N GLY A 60 3.74 -8.01 34.16
CA GLY A 60 3.88 -8.09 32.72
C GLY A 60 4.84 -7.08 32.12
N GLN A 61 4.95 -5.89 32.73
CA GLN A 61 5.85 -4.82 32.26
C GLN A 61 7.32 -5.22 32.39
N ASN A 62 7.68 -5.93 33.46
CA ASN A 62 9.03 -6.49 33.61
C ASN A 62 9.30 -7.53 32.50
N SER A 63 8.35 -8.43 32.28
CA SER A 63 8.46 -9.47 31.24
C SER A 63 8.55 -8.88 29.82
N LEU A 64 7.84 -7.78 29.58
CA LEU A 64 7.85 -7.01 28.33
C LEU A 64 9.25 -6.45 28.05
N MET A 65 9.85 -5.81 29.05
CA MET A 65 11.19 -5.23 28.89
C MET A 65 12.27 -6.29 28.73
N ALA A 66 12.21 -7.38 29.50
CA ALA A 66 13.19 -8.46 29.35
C ALA A 66 13.23 -9.00 27.92
N LEU A 67 12.07 -9.06 27.24
CA LEU A 67 12.00 -9.49 25.85
C LEU A 67 12.54 -8.43 24.89
N TYR A 68 12.17 -7.16 25.04
CA TYR A 68 12.76 -6.09 24.22
C TYR A 68 14.27 -6.01 24.38
N ASP A 69 14.76 -6.14 25.61
CA ASP A 69 16.19 -6.14 25.92
C ASP A 69 16.92 -7.30 25.24
N THR A 70 16.32 -8.50 25.26
CA THR A 70 16.87 -9.67 24.54
C THR A 70 16.94 -9.40 23.03
N LEU A 71 15.86 -8.91 22.42
CA LEU A 71 15.80 -8.68 20.97
C LEU A 71 16.72 -7.54 20.50
N PHE A 72 16.80 -6.45 21.27
CA PHE A 72 17.67 -5.33 20.91
C PHE A 72 19.14 -5.66 21.15
N SER A 73 19.46 -6.47 22.17
CA SER A 73 20.82 -6.95 22.41
C SER A 73 21.37 -7.79 21.26
N GLU A 74 20.53 -8.59 20.58
CA GLU A 74 20.93 -9.33 19.38
C GLU A 74 21.38 -8.42 18.22
N LEU A 75 20.96 -7.14 18.25
CA LEU A 75 21.26 -6.13 17.24
C LEU A 75 22.27 -5.08 17.73
N ASP A 76 22.90 -5.28 18.89
CA ASP A 76 23.80 -4.31 19.56
C ASP A 76 23.12 -2.94 19.80
N ILE A 77 21.83 -2.97 20.12
CA ILE A 77 21.01 -1.80 20.42
C ILE A 77 20.62 -1.83 21.90
N SER A 78 20.77 -0.70 22.58
CA SER A 78 20.29 -0.53 23.96
C SER A 78 18.86 0.01 23.96
N SER A 79 18.03 -0.47 24.88
CA SER A 79 16.68 0.06 25.10
C SER A 79 16.51 0.65 26.50
N ALA A 80 15.67 1.68 26.64
CA ALA A 80 15.38 2.32 27.92
C ALA A 80 13.87 2.40 28.17
N GLN A 81 13.43 1.97 29.34
CA GLN A 81 12.02 2.02 29.72
C GLN A 81 11.63 3.42 30.22
N LEU A 82 10.51 3.93 29.71
CA LEU A 82 9.85 5.14 30.23
C LEU A 82 8.36 4.83 30.46
N LEU A 83 7.93 4.96 31.72
CA LEU A 83 6.55 4.75 32.13
C LEU A 83 5.89 6.09 32.43
N VAL A 84 4.71 6.32 31.87
CA VAL A 84 4.00 7.60 31.97
C VAL A 84 2.53 7.39 32.29
N THR A 85 1.90 8.40 32.88
CA THR A 85 0.47 8.47 33.16
C THR A 85 -0.12 9.74 32.55
N ASP A 86 -1.44 9.81 32.40
CA ASP A 86 -2.08 11.01 31.84
C ASP A 86 -1.90 12.25 32.73
N SER A 87 -1.81 12.07 34.04
CA SER A 87 -1.56 13.16 34.99
C SER A 87 -0.19 13.79 34.78
N ASP A 88 0.81 13.01 34.38
CA ASP A 88 2.18 13.51 34.19
C ASP A 88 2.23 14.54 33.06
N PHE A 89 1.44 14.32 32.00
CA PHE A 89 1.33 15.27 30.91
C PHE A 89 0.52 16.51 31.26
N ARG A 90 -0.08 16.67 32.46
CA ARG A 90 -0.67 17.96 32.84
C ARG A 90 0.40 18.95 33.33
N ASP A 91 1.53 18.43 33.79
CA ASP A 91 2.65 19.24 34.28
C ASP A 91 3.57 19.65 33.12
N ARG A 92 3.84 20.95 33.02
CA ARG A 92 4.73 21.51 32.00
C ARG A 92 6.20 21.14 32.25
N ASP A 93 6.61 21.07 33.51
CA ASP A 93 7.99 20.74 33.86
C ASP A 93 8.29 19.28 33.55
N PHE A 94 7.34 18.38 33.83
CA PHE A 94 7.42 16.98 33.41
C PHE A 94 7.60 16.84 31.89
N ARG A 95 6.79 17.52 31.08
CA ARG A 95 6.90 17.46 29.61
C ARG A 95 8.28 17.92 29.11
N LYS A 96 8.81 19.00 29.70
CA LYS A 96 10.15 19.52 29.37
C LYS A 96 11.23 18.49 29.74
N GLN A 97 11.20 17.99 30.97
CA GLN A 97 12.14 17.00 31.47
C GLN A 97 12.11 15.71 30.64
N LEU A 98 10.92 15.27 30.23
CA LEU A 98 10.74 14.10 29.37
C LEU A 98 11.41 14.32 28.01
N SER A 99 11.20 15.47 27.38
CA SER A 99 11.81 15.81 26.09
C SER A 99 13.34 15.82 26.17
N GLU A 100 13.91 16.41 27.24
CA GLU A 100 15.36 16.44 27.47
C GLU A 100 15.94 15.04 27.71
N THR A 101 15.25 14.22 28.48
CA THR A 101 15.64 12.84 28.75
C THR A 101 15.66 12.01 27.47
N VAL A 102 14.60 12.08 26.66
CA VAL A 102 14.51 11.36 25.38
C VAL A 102 15.59 11.80 24.41
N LYS A 103 15.85 13.10 24.28
CA LYS A 103 16.94 13.61 23.43
C LYS A 103 18.29 13.06 23.87
N SER A 104 18.53 13.00 25.18
CA SER A 104 19.77 12.45 25.73
C SER A 104 19.91 10.96 25.42
N LEU A 105 18.85 10.16 25.59
CA LEU A 105 18.83 8.73 25.24
C LEU A 105 19.11 8.51 23.75
N LEU A 106 18.44 9.24 22.87
CA LEU A 106 18.63 9.12 21.43
C LEU A 106 20.05 9.54 20.99
N SER A 107 20.65 10.55 21.63
CA SER A 107 22.04 10.95 21.36
C SER A 107 23.05 9.85 21.67
N LEU A 108 22.72 8.97 22.62
CA LEU A 108 23.49 7.79 22.99
C LEU A 108 23.08 6.53 22.19
N LYS A 109 22.25 6.68 21.15
CA LYS A 109 21.68 5.58 20.35
C LYS A 109 20.86 4.57 21.16
N VAL A 110 20.29 5.01 22.28
CA VAL A 110 19.38 4.21 23.11
C VAL A 110 17.95 4.41 22.63
N ILE A 111 17.22 3.33 22.37
CA ILE A 111 15.82 3.38 21.94
C ILE A 111 14.89 3.48 23.16
N PRO A 112 14.14 4.59 23.33
CA PRO A 112 13.16 4.71 24.40
C PRO A 112 11.92 3.86 24.10
N ILE A 113 11.50 3.07 25.08
CA ILE A 113 10.28 2.25 25.05
C ILE A 113 9.28 2.83 26.04
N PHE A 114 8.22 3.41 25.48
CA PHE A 114 7.13 4.02 26.24
C PHE A 114 6.00 3.03 26.52
N ASN A 115 5.45 3.09 27.73
CA ASN A 115 4.17 2.47 28.04
C ASN A 115 3.41 3.25 29.12
N GLU A 116 2.09 3.07 29.20
CA GLU A 116 1.30 3.60 30.30
C GLU A 116 1.66 2.87 31.60
N ASN A 117 1.81 3.61 32.70
CA ASN A 117 2.06 3.04 34.02
C ASN A 117 0.76 2.51 34.67
N ASP A 118 0.20 1.47 34.04
CA ASP A 118 -1.05 0.81 34.45
C ASP A 118 -1.02 0.32 35.91
N ALA A 119 0.18 0.07 36.48
CA ALA A 119 0.34 -0.41 37.85
C ALA A 119 -0.03 0.63 38.93
N VAL A 120 0.26 1.92 38.66
CA VAL A 120 0.01 3.02 39.60
C VAL A 120 -1.03 4.01 39.11
N SER A 121 -1.53 3.83 37.88
CA SER A 121 -2.61 4.65 37.31
C SER A 121 -3.82 4.70 38.24
N THR A 122 -4.34 5.90 38.51
CA THR A 122 -5.48 6.12 39.42
C THR A 122 -6.83 5.74 38.79
N ARG A 123 -6.83 5.31 37.52
CA ARG A 123 -8.02 4.94 36.76
C ARG A 123 -8.72 3.71 37.35
N LYS A 124 -10.04 3.81 37.55
CA LYS A 124 -10.91 2.72 38.02
C LYS A 124 -11.92 2.24 36.95
N ALA A 125 -12.11 3.01 35.88
CA ALA A 125 -12.93 2.69 34.70
C ALA A 125 -12.45 3.55 33.51
N PRO A 126 -12.82 3.24 32.24
CA PRO A 126 -12.61 4.13 31.11
C PRO A 126 -13.35 5.45 31.38
N TYR A 127 -12.63 6.54 31.61
CA TYR A 127 -13.22 7.85 31.92
C TYR A 127 -13.51 8.59 30.60
N GLU A 128 -14.76 8.94 30.37
CA GLU A 128 -15.17 9.95 29.40
C GLU A 128 -15.03 11.32 30.07
N ASP A 129 -13.90 11.99 29.87
CA ASP A 129 -13.78 13.41 30.20
C ASP A 129 -14.51 14.25 29.11
N SER A 130 -14.99 15.43 29.49
CA SER A 130 -15.62 16.43 28.62
C SER A 130 -14.67 16.97 27.52
N SER A 131 -13.38 16.61 27.57
CA SER A 131 -12.40 16.77 26.48
C SER A 131 -12.46 15.68 25.40
N GLY A 132 -13.19 14.59 25.64
CA GLY A 132 -13.46 13.52 24.68
C GLY A 132 -12.28 12.60 24.34
N ILE A 133 -11.17 12.63 25.09
CA ILE A 133 -9.99 11.83 24.78
C ILE A 133 -10.06 10.47 25.51
N PHE A 134 -10.43 9.42 24.77
CA PHE A 134 -10.17 8.03 25.15
C PHE A 134 -8.66 7.81 25.22
N TRP A 135 -8.12 7.41 26.37
CA TRP A 135 -6.69 7.11 26.52
C TRP A 135 -6.42 5.61 26.34
N ASP A 136 -6.23 5.20 25.07
CA ASP A 136 -5.54 3.97 24.69
C ASP A 136 -4.09 4.32 24.29
N ASN A 137 -3.23 3.32 24.09
CA ASN A 137 -1.85 3.49 23.64
C ASN A 137 -1.73 4.29 22.32
N ASP A 138 -2.79 4.32 21.50
CA ASP A 138 -2.84 5.13 20.28
C ASP A 138 -2.85 6.64 20.61
N SER A 139 -3.63 7.06 21.60
CA SER A 139 -3.69 8.46 22.06
C SER A 139 -2.42 8.86 22.78
N LEU A 140 -1.84 7.95 23.57
CA LEU A 140 -0.53 8.17 24.19
C LEU A 140 0.57 8.34 23.13
N ALA A 141 0.58 7.51 22.08
CA ALA A 141 1.54 7.62 20.99
C ALA A 141 1.40 8.94 20.21
N ALA A 142 0.17 9.38 19.95
CA ALA A 142 -0.10 10.69 19.35
C ALA A 142 0.40 11.84 20.22
N LEU A 143 0.16 11.78 21.54
CA LEU A 143 0.61 12.80 22.47
C LEU A 143 2.14 12.84 22.61
N LEU A 144 2.78 11.68 22.72
CA LEU A 144 4.24 11.58 22.73
C LEU A 144 4.86 12.12 21.44
N ALA A 145 4.27 11.82 20.28
CA ALA A 145 4.73 12.37 19.00
C ALA A 145 4.71 13.90 19.03
N LEU A 146 3.65 14.50 19.57
CA LEU A 146 3.51 15.95 19.71
C LEU A 146 4.57 16.54 20.66
N GLU A 147 4.71 15.99 21.85
CA GLU A 147 5.65 16.52 22.84
C GLU A 147 7.12 16.34 22.45
N LEU A 148 7.43 15.26 21.76
CA LEU A 148 8.77 14.97 21.26
C LEU A 148 9.06 15.63 19.90
N LYS A 149 8.06 16.28 19.29
CA LYS A 149 8.13 16.89 17.95
C LYS A 149 8.60 15.90 16.89
N ALA A 150 7.97 14.74 16.86
CA ALA A 150 8.28 13.70 15.89
C ALA A 150 7.91 14.13 14.46
N ASP A 151 8.73 13.75 13.48
CA ASP A 151 8.47 14.03 12.07
C ASP A 151 7.39 13.13 11.45
N LEU A 152 7.17 11.95 12.04
CA LEU A 152 6.22 10.95 11.57
C LEU A 152 5.77 10.04 12.71
N LEU A 153 4.48 9.76 12.78
CA LEU A 153 3.91 8.74 13.66
C LEU A 153 3.41 7.54 12.84
N VAL A 154 3.89 6.33 13.15
CA VAL A 154 3.41 5.10 12.51
C VAL A 154 2.61 4.26 13.51
N LEU A 155 1.32 4.09 13.23
CA LEU A 155 0.40 3.27 14.02
C LEU A 155 0.26 1.88 13.37
N LEU A 156 0.90 0.89 13.97
CA LEU A 156 0.81 -0.50 13.54
C LEU A 156 -0.45 -1.17 14.12
N SER A 157 -1.34 -1.62 13.23
CA SER A 157 -2.62 -2.29 13.53
C SER A 157 -2.66 -3.71 12.97
N ASP A 158 -3.74 -4.42 13.28
CA ASP A 158 -4.15 -5.71 12.74
C ASP A 158 -4.78 -5.63 11.33
N VAL A 159 -5.12 -4.42 10.87
CA VAL A 159 -5.65 -4.15 9.53
C VAL A 159 -4.61 -3.45 8.66
N GLU A 160 -4.76 -3.54 7.33
CA GLU A 160 -3.84 -2.89 6.37
C GLU A 160 -3.89 -1.36 6.41
N GLY A 161 -5.02 -0.80 6.84
CA GLY A 161 -5.25 0.63 7.01
C GLY A 161 -6.75 0.89 7.16
N LEU A 162 -7.18 2.10 6.83
CA LEU A 162 -8.57 2.52 6.84
C LEU A 162 -9.26 2.16 5.53
N TYR A 163 -10.41 1.50 5.62
CA TYR A 163 -11.21 1.10 4.45
C TYR A 163 -12.45 1.99 4.29
N SER A 164 -12.95 2.12 3.06
CA SER A 164 -14.19 2.85 2.73
C SER A 164 -15.47 2.16 3.22
N GLY A 165 -15.38 0.93 3.72
CA GLY A 165 -16.47 0.15 4.28
C GLY A 165 -15.93 -1.03 5.10
N PRO A 166 -16.79 -1.93 5.59
CA PRO A 166 -16.35 -3.13 6.32
C PRO A 166 -15.35 -3.94 5.48
N PRO A 167 -14.24 -4.45 6.05
CA PRO A 167 -13.26 -5.24 5.29
C PRO A 167 -13.82 -6.52 4.65
N SER A 168 -14.99 -7.00 5.12
CA SER A 168 -15.70 -8.14 4.57
C SER A 168 -16.50 -7.83 3.30
N ASP A 169 -16.71 -6.55 2.97
CA ASP A 169 -17.43 -6.15 1.76
C ASP A 169 -16.47 -6.10 0.55
N PRO A 170 -16.72 -6.83 -0.55
CA PRO A 170 -15.91 -6.79 -1.77
C PRO A 170 -15.79 -5.40 -2.42
N LYS A 171 -16.71 -4.48 -2.13
CA LYS A 171 -16.66 -3.09 -2.63
C LYS A 171 -15.78 -2.18 -1.76
N SER A 172 -15.36 -2.67 -0.60
CA SER A 172 -14.53 -1.91 0.32
C SER A 172 -13.12 -1.73 -0.23
N LYS A 173 -12.67 -0.48 -0.34
CA LYS A 173 -11.35 -0.13 -0.85
C LYS A 173 -10.52 0.51 0.26
N LEU A 174 -9.22 0.21 0.24
CA LEU A 174 -8.26 0.85 1.13
C LEU A 174 -8.15 2.35 0.78
N ILE A 175 -8.34 3.20 1.79
CA ILE A 175 -8.15 4.63 1.69
C ILE A 175 -6.67 4.90 1.93
N HIS A 176 -5.94 5.29 0.89
CA HIS A 176 -4.51 5.56 1.03
C HIS A 176 -4.18 6.92 1.65
N THR A 177 -5.05 7.90 1.44
CA THR A 177 -4.91 9.24 2.00
C THR A 177 -6.24 9.65 2.60
N TYR A 178 -6.24 9.88 3.91
CA TYR A 178 -7.42 10.35 4.62
C TYR A 178 -7.60 11.85 4.42
N VAL A 179 -8.75 12.21 3.86
CA VAL A 179 -9.25 13.59 3.75
C VAL A 179 -10.52 13.70 4.57
N LYS A 180 -10.56 14.61 5.55
CA LYS A 180 -11.64 14.70 6.54
C LYS A 180 -12.99 15.00 5.88
N GLU A 181 -13.04 15.97 4.98
CA GLU A 181 -14.25 16.44 4.30
C GLU A 181 -14.90 15.34 3.45
N LYS A 182 -14.08 14.42 2.93
CA LYS A 182 -14.53 13.31 2.08
C LYS A 182 -14.91 12.08 2.89
N HIS A 183 -14.08 11.69 3.85
CA HIS A 183 -14.18 10.37 4.47
C HIS A 183 -14.85 10.38 5.85
N GLN A 184 -14.95 11.52 6.54
CA GLN A 184 -15.50 11.57 7.91
C GLN A 184 -16.96 11.07 7.98
N GLY A 185 -17.75 11.27 6.91
CA GLY A 185 -19.14 10.80 6.82
C GLY A 185 -19.32 9.40 6.21
N GLU A 186 -18.29 8.84 5.56
CA GLU A 186 -18.37 7.55 4.85
C GLU A 186 -17.82 6.38 5.68
N ILE A 187 -17.09 6.67 6.77
CA ILE A 187 -16.46 5.62 7.58
C ILE A 187 -17.49 4.97 8.50
N THR A 188 -17.83 3.73 8.18
CA THR A 188 -18.53 2.84 9.12
C THR A 188 -17.49 2.20 10.03
N PHE A 189 -17.37 2.69 11.27
CA PHE A 189 -16.52 2.06 12.27
C PHE A 189 -17.15 0.72 12.67
N GLY A 190 -16.54 -0.39 12.24
CA GLY A 190 -16.99 -1.73 12.63
C GLY A 190 -16.95 -1.94 14.15
N ASP A 191 -17.71 -2.93 14.62
CA ASP A 191 -17.81 -3.26 16.04
C ASP A 191 -16.45 -3.54 16.69
N LYS A 192 -16.33 -3.16 17.97
CA LYS A 192 -15.11 -3.30 18.79
C LYS A 192 -14.53 -4.72 18.67
N SER A 193 -13.27 -4.83 18.25
CA SER A 193 -12.56 -6.11 18.25
C SER A 193 -12.52 -6.70 19.67
N ARG A 194 -12.72 -8.03 19.79
CA ARG A 194 -12.85 -8.75 21.07
C ARG A 194 -11.57 -8.74 21.94
N VAL A 195 -10.44 -8.29 21.39
CA VAL A 195 -9.09 -8.40 22.00
C VAL A 195 -8.34 -7.06 22.12
N GLY A 196 -8.85 -5.98 21.52
CA GLY A 196 -8.27 -4.63 21.60
C GLY A 196 -9.07 -3.71 22.54
N ARG A 197 -8.37 -2.93 23.38
CA ARG A 197 -9.00 -1.93 24.27
C ARG A 197 -9.57 -0.71 23.51
N GLY A 198 -9.02 -0.36 22.34
CA GLY A 198 -9.50 0.72 21.48
C GLY A 198 -9.75 0.28 20.03
N GLY A 199 -10.97 0.56 19.54
CA GLY A 199 -11.40 0.28 18.16
C GLY A 199 -10.78 1.23 17.12
N MET A 200 -11.15 1.04 15.85
CA MET A 200 -10.69 1.88 14.72
C MET A 200 -10.99 3.37 14.93
N THR A 201 -12.09 3.70 15.62
CA THR A 201 -12.47 5.08 15.96
C THR A 201 -11.41 5.80 16.78
N ALA A 202 -10.81 5.12 17.78
CA ALA A 202 -9.78 5.72 18.62
C ALA A 202 -8.49 5.99 17.83
N LYS A 203 -8.10 5.05 16.96
CA LYS A 203 -6.93 5.18 16.07
C LYS A 203 -7.08 6.34 15.10
N VAL A 204 -8.23 6.42 14.43
CA VAL A 204 -8.53 7.52 13.51
C VAL A 204 -8.56 8.84 14.26
N LYS A 205 -9.16 8.92 15.45
CA LYS A 205 -9.19 10.14 16.26
C LYS A 205 -7.78 10.59 16.68
N ALA A 206 -6.93 9.67 17.14
CA ALA A 206 -5.55 9.94 17.50
C ALA A 206 -4.73 10.39 16.28
N ALA A 207 -4.87 9.70 15.14
CA ALA A 207 -4.17 10.03 13.90
C ALA A 207 -4.59 11.41 13.36
N VAL A 208 -5.89 11.71 13.37
CA VAL A 208 -6.42 13.02 12.98
C VAL A 208 -5.87 14.12 13.88
N ASN A 209 -5.88 13.93 15.20
CA ASN A 209 -5.39 14.94 16.14
C ASN A 209 -3.89 15.26 15.91
N ALA A 210 -3.05 14.24 15.81
CA ALA A 210 -1.63 14.42 15.52
C ALA A 210 -1.39 15.06 14.14
N ALA A 211 -2.13 14.64 13.10
CA ALA A 211 -2.03 15.19 11.75
C ALA A 211 -2.36 16.69 11.70
N TYR A 212 -3.45 17.13 12.34
CA TYR A 212 -3.84 18.54 12.39
C TYR A 212 -2.93 19.39 13.27
N ALA A 213 -2.17 18.77 14.17
CA ALA A 213 -1.14 19.44 14.96
C ALA A 213 0.23 19.44 14.26
N GLY A 214 0.29 19.05 12.98
CA GLY A 214 1.48 19.16 12.13
C GLY A 214 2.32 17.90 12.03
N ILE A 215 1.89 16.77 12.60
CA ILE A 215 2.63 15.50 12.56
C ILE A 215 1.94 14.52 11.61
N PRO A 216 2.52 14.20 10.45
CA PRO A 216 2.02 13.15 9.57
C PRO A 216 1.83 11.83 10.31
N VAL A 217 0.72 11.14 10.08
CA VAL A 217 0.44 9.84 10.70
C VAL A 217 0.15 8.79 9.63
N VAL A 218 0.72 7.60 9.77
CA VAL A 218 0.41 6.45 8.90
C VAL A 218 -0.16 5.31 9.73
N ILE A 219 -1.34 4.82 9.36
CA ILE A 219 -1.91 3.59 9.90
C ILE A 219 -1.62 2.46 8.91
N THR A 220 -0.94 1.40 9.35
CA THR A 220 -0.65 0.24 8.51
C THR A 220 -0.61 -1.07 9.30
N SER A 221 -0.58 -2.21 8.61
CA SER A 221 -0.52 -3.53 9.24
C SER A 221 0.84 -3.76 9.90
N GLY A 222 0.80 -4.15 11.17
CA GLY A 222 1.96 -4.62 11.93
C GLY A 222 2.31 -6.09 11.69
N SER A 223 1.54 -6.82 10.86
CA SER A 223 1.85 -8.21 10.52
C SER A 223 2.93 -8.34 9.44
N ALA A 224 3.19 -7.28 8.68
CA ALA A 224 4.17 -7.22 7.59
C ALA A 224 5.34 -6.32 8.01
N PRO A 225 6.50 -6.88 8.41
CA PRO A 225 7.62 -6.13 8.98
C PRO A 225 8.23 -5.12 8.00
N GLU A 226 8.16 -5.39 6.69
CA GLU A 226 8.65 -4.50 5.64
C GLU A 226 7.86 -3.19 5.53
N ASN A 227 6.65 -3.12 6.09
CA ASN A 227 5.81 -1.94 5.99
C ASN A 227 6.45 -0.70 6.60
N ILE A 228 7.18 -0.84 7.72
CA ILE A 228 7.88 0.30 8.34
C ILE A 228 8.88 0.90 7.35
N ILE A 229 9.71 0.06 6.73
CA ILE A 229 10.73 0.48 5.76
C ILE A 229 10.06 1.12 4.53
N ARG A 230 8.99 0.50 4.02
CA ARG A 230 8.26 1.00 2.84
C ARG A 230 7.60 2.36 3.10
N VAL A 231 7.03 2.55 4.30
CA VAL A 231 6.48 3.84 4.73
C VAL A 231 7.57 4.90 4.80
N LEU A 232 8.74 4.59 5.37
CA LEU A 232 9.88 5.51 5.42
C LEU A 232 10.44 5.85 4.03
N GLN A 233 10.30 4.95 3.05
CA GLN A 233 10.64 5.19 1.65
C GLN A 233 9.60 6.02 0.89
N GLY A 234 8.51 6.45 1.54
CA GLY A 234 7.42 7.21 0.91
C GLY A 234 6.51 6.35 0.02
N GLN A 235 6.56 5.02 0.13
CA GLN A 235 5.63 4.16 -0.62
C GLN A 235 4.22 4.30 -0.08
N LYS A 236 3.24 4.15 -0.97
CA LYS A 236 1.80 4.28 -0.66
C LYS A 236 1.28 3.04 0.08
N ILE A 237 1.58 2.93 1.36
CA ILE A 237 1.23 1.80 2.22
C ILE A 237 0.33 2.23 3.38
N GLY A 238 -0.75 1.48 3.58
CA GLY A 238 -1.78 1.81 4.56
C GLY A 238 -2.47 3.14 4.24
N THR A 239 -2.80 3.88 5.30
CA THR A 239 -3.51 5.16 5.23
C THR A 239 -2.69 6.28 5.84
N LEU A 240 -2.39 7.28 5.03
CA LEU A 240 -1.72 8.53 5.44
C LEU A 240 -2.75 9.57 5.89
N PHE A 241 -2.48 10.20 7.02
CA PHE A 241 -3.18 11.35 7.59
C PHE A 241 -2.23 12.54 7.58
N HIS A 242 -2.66 13.64 6.98
CA HIS A 242 -1.88 14.86 6.86
C HIS A 242 -2.80 16.08 6.87
N GLN A 243 -2.39 17.19 7.50
CA GLN A 243 -3.19 18.42 7.54
C GLN A 243 -3.54 18.93 6.12
N ASP A 244 -2.56 18.90 5.21
CA ASP A 244 -2.68 19.38 3.83
C ASP A 244 -3.22 18.33 2.85
N ALA A 245 -3.67 17.17 3.35
CA ALA A 245 -4.17 16.09 2.48
C ALA A 245 -5.33 16.54 1.57
N HIS A 246 -6.12 17.54 2.01
CA HIS A 246 -7.21 18.14 1.25
C HIS A 246 -6.74 18.99 0.06
N LEU A 247 -5.49 19.46 0.06
CA LEU A 247 -4.87 20.23 -1.02
C LEU A 247 -4.23 19.33 -2.07
N TRP A 248 -4.01 18.05 -1.75
CA TRP A 248 -3.37 17.12 -2.67
C TRP A 248 -4.38 16.63 -3.70
N GLU A 249 -4.06 16.81 -4.98
CA GLU A 249 -4.85 16.19 -6.03
C GLU A 249 -4.77 14.67 -5.89
N PRO A 250 -5.90 13.95 -5.91
CA PRO A 250 -5.86 12.49 -5.96
C PRO A 250 -5.14 12.10 -7.24
N THR A 251 -3.94 11.51 -7.11
CA THR A 251 -3.20 10.93 -8.24
C THR A 251 -4.11 9.96 -8.96
N LYS A 252 -4.70 10.40 -10.08
CA LYS A 252 -5.41 9.57 -11.07
C LYS A 252 -4.43 8.72 -11.89
N GLU A 253 -3.15 8.77 -11.59
CA GLU A 253 -2.12 8.03 -12.27
C GLU A 253 -2.16 6.58 -11.77
N VAL A 254 -2.53 5.66 -12.67
CA VAL A 254 -2.01 4.30 -12.62
C VAL A 254 -0.51 4.45 -12.46
N ASP A 255 0.08 3.88 -11.41
CA ASP A 255 1.51 4.01 -11.16
C ASP A 255 2.25 3.54 -12.43
N THR A 256 3.19 4.33 -12.93
CA THR A 256 4.00 3.96 -14.11
C THR A 256 4.61 2.56 -13.96
N ARG A 257 4.94 2.17 -12.73
CA ARG A 257 5.37 0.81 -12.39
C ARG A 257 4.27 -0.22 -12.57
N GLU A 258 3.04 0.06 -12.14
CA GLU A 258 1.89 -0.83 -12.37
C GLU A 258 1.63 -1.01 -13.86
N MET A 259 1.68 0.06 -14.67
CA MET A 259 1.56 -0.02 -16.13
C MET A 259 2.66 -0.92 -16.72
N ALA A 260 3.91 -0.76 -16.29
CA ALA A 260 5.04 -1.57 -16.75
C ALA A 260 4.92 -3.04 -16.35
N VAL A 261 4.47 -3.33 -15.12
CA VAL A 261 4.21 -4.70 -14.64
C VAL A 261 3.07 -5.32 -15.46
N ALA A 262 1.97 -4.60 -15.66
CA ALA A 262 0.84 -5.08 -16.47
C ALA A 262 1.25 -5.36 -17.92
N ALA A 263 2.07 -4.50 -18.53
CA ALA A 263 2.62 -4.71 -19.87
C ALA A 263 3.51 -5.96 -19.92
N ARG A 264 4.34 -6.19 -18.90
CA ARG A 264 5.18 -7.39 -18.79
C ARG A 264 4.35 -8.66 -18.68
N ASP A 265 3.35 -8.68 -17.82
CA ASP A 265 2.51 -9.86 -17.63
C ASP A 265 1.66 -10.15 -18.87
N SER A 266 1.18 -9.09 -19.55
CA SER A 266 0.49 -9.20 -20.84
C SER A 266 1.40 -9.73 -21.95
N SER A 267 2.69 -9.34 -21.97
CA SER A 267 3.65 -9.87 -22.94
C SER A 267 3.80 -11.40 -22.81
N ARG A 268 3.90 -11.91 -21.58
CA ARG A 268 3.99 -13.35 -21.32
C ARG A 268 2.74 -14.09 -21.75
N ARG A 269 1.56 -13.50 -21.52
CA ARG A 269 0.28 -14.05 -22.00
C ARG A 269 0.24 -14.11 -23.52
N LEU A 270 0.65 -13.05 -24.23
CA LEU A 270 0.72 -13.03 -25.70
C LEU A 270 1.71 -14.06 -26.26
N GLN A 271 2.82 -14.30 -25.57
CA GLN A 271 3.81 -15.31 -25.95
C GLN A 271 3.29 -16.74 -25.77
N ALA A 272 2.46 -16.98 -24.75
CA ALA A 272 1.84 -18.26 -24.49
C ALA A 272 0.73 -18.61 -25.50
N LEU A 273 0.15 -17.61 -26.20
CA LEU A 273 -0.82 -17.86 -27.26
C LEU A 273 -0.17 -18.58 -28.45
N SER A 274 -0.98 -19.37 -29.15
CA SER A 274 -0.62 -19.93 -30.45
C SER A 274 -0.57 -18.84 -31.54
N SER A 275 0.12 -19.13 -32.65
CA SER A 275 0.11 -18.22 -33.81
C SER A 275 -1.29 -17.95 -34.34
N GLN A 276 -2.21 -18.93 -34.26
CA GLN A 276 -3.57 -18.78 -34.77
C GLN A 276 -4.41 -17.85 -33.89
N GLU A 277 -4.24 -17.92 -32.57
CA GLU A 277 -4.90 -17.00 -31.63
C GLU A 277 -4.39 -15.56 -31.81
N ARG A 278 -3.08 -15.36 -31.95
CA ARG A 278 -2.52 -14.04 -32.27
C ARG A 278 -3.02 -13.52 -33.61
N LYS A 279 -3.11 -14.38 -34.62
CA LYS A 279 -3.68 -14.04 -35.94
C LYS A 279 -5.14 -13.62 -35.80
N LYS A 280 -5.95 -14.34 -35.03
CA LYS A 280 -7.36 -13.99 -34.78
C LYS A 280 -7.49 -12.60 -34.17
N ILE A 281 -6.70 -12.29 -33.13
CA ILE A 281 -6.70 -10.94 -32.52
C ILE A 281 -6.44 -9.85 -33.56
N LEU A 282 -5.49 -10.06 -34.47
CA LEU A 282 -5.18 -9.07 -35.52
C LEU A 282 -6.33 -8.92 -36.54
N LEU A 283 -7.01 -10.01 -36.90
CA LEU A 283 -8.18 -9.95 -37.77
C LEU A 283 -9.33 -9.20 -37.09
N ASP A 284 -9.59 -9.48 -35.82
CA ASP A 284 -10.61 -8.79 -35.02
C ASP A 284 -10.32 -7.28 -34.93
N ILE A 285 -9.05 -6.88 -34.77
CA ILE A 285 -8.63 -5.47 -34.81
C ILE A 285 -8.90 -4.85 -36.19
N ALA A 286 -8.56 -5.55 -37.28
CA ALA A 286 -8.78 -5.04 -38.63
C ALA A 286 -10.28 -4.82 -38.92
N ASP A 287 -11.13 -5.75 -38.49
CA ASP A 287 -12.58 -5.67 -38.67
C ASP A 287 -13.18 -4.55 -37.79
N ALA A 288 -12.69 -4.39 -36.55
CA ALA A 288 -13.12 -3.31 -35.65
C ALA A 288 -12.77 -1.91 -36.19
N LEU A 289 -11.60 -1.75 -36.82
CA LEU A 289 -11.20 -0.48 -37.43
C LEU A 289 -12.14 -0.08 -38.58
N GLU A 290 -12.49 -1.03 -39.45
CA GLU A 290 -13.40 -0.78 -40.57
C GLU A 290 -14.84 -0.52 -40.08
N ALA A 291 -15.31 -1.29 -39.10
CA ALA A 291 -16.64 -1.10 -38.52
C ALA A 291 -16.83 0.28 -37.85
N ASN A 292 -15.74 0.84 -37.30
CA ASN A 292 -15.76 2.10 -36.57
C ASN A 292 -15.16 3.29 -37.35
N GLU A 293 -14.93 3.15 -38.66
CA GLU A 293 -14.26 4.16 -39.49
C GLU A 293 -14.89 5.55 -39.35
N LYS A 294 -16.23 5.63 -39.32
CA LYS A 294 -16.96 6.89 -39.16
C LYS A 294 -16.64 7.58 -37.82
N LEU A 295 -16.64 6.83 -36.73
CA LEU A 295 -16.37 7.37 -35.39
C LEU A 295 -14.91 7.82 -35.27
N ILE A 296 -13.98 7.02 -35.80
CA ILE A 296 -12.55 7.34 -35.81
C ILE A 296 -12.30 8.64 -36.60
N THR A 297 -12.95 8.78 -37.75
CA THR A 297 -12.82 9.98 -38.60
C THR A 297 -13.33 11.23 -37.87
N VAL A 298 -14.50 11.16 -37.21
CA VAL A 298 -15.06 12.28 -36.45
C VAL A 298 -14.13 12.75 -35.33
N GLU A 299 -13.57 11.82 -34.54
CA GLU A 299 -12.66 12.18 -33.46
C GLU A 299 -11.31 12.70 -33.98
N ASN A 300 -10.84 12.19 -35.12
CA ASN A 300 -9.62 12.68 -35.76
C ASN A 300 -9.79 14.09 -36.35
N GLU A 301 -10.92 14.36 -37.02
CA GLU A 301 -11.25 15.70 -37.50
C GLU A 301 -11.31 16.71 -36.37
N ALA A 302 -11.81 16.31 -35.20
CA ALA A 302 -11.84 17.17 -34.02
C ALA A 302 -10.43 17.50 -33.49
N ASP A 303 -9.51 16.52 -33.46
CA ASP A 303 -8.10 16.77 -33.12
C ASP A 303 -7.42 17.68 -34.18
N VAL A 304 -7.68 17.45 -35.47
CA VAL A 304 -7.15 18.27 -36.57
C VAL A 304 -7.63 19.71 -36.48
N ALA A 305 -8.93 19.94 -36.22
CA ALA A 305 -9.50 21.26 -36.05
C ALA A 305 -8.92 21.97 -34.81
N ALA A 306 -8.79 21.26 -33.69
CA ALA A 306 -8.15 21.80 -32.50
C ALA A 306 -6.68 22.18 -32.75
N ALA A 307 -5.94 21.36 -33.51
CA ALA A 307 -4.56 21.65 -33.87
C ALA A 307 -4.44 22.86 -34.81
N GLN A 308 -5.36 23.03 -35.76
CA GLN A 308 -5.43 24.22 -36.61
C GLN A 308 -5.69 25.49 -35.81
N GLN A 309 -6.64 25.44 -34.86
CA GLN A 309 -6.96 26.57 -33.98
C GLN A 309 -5.82 26.94 -33.04
N ALA A 310 -5.06 25.94 -32.57
CA ALA A 310 -3.88 26.15 -31.73
C ALA A 310 -2.64 26.64 -32.51
N GLY A 311 -2.72 26.79 -33.83
CA GLY A 311 -1.64 27.35 -34.65
C GLY A 311 -0.48 26.39 -34.91
N TYR A 312 -0.70 25.06 -34.87
CA TYR A 312 0.35 24.10 -35.20
C TYR A 312 0.78 24.18 -36.67
N GLU A 313 2.04 23.83 -36.94
CA GLU A 313 2.62 23.77 -38.29
C GLU A 313 1.82 22.88 -39.25
N LYS A 314 1.72 23.29 -40.52
CA LYS A 314 0.98 22.55 -41.56
C LYS A 314 1.49 21.12 -41.74
N SER A 315 2.80 20.91 -41.58
CA SER A 315 3.43 19.60 -41.66
C SER A 315 2.96 18.65 -40.55
N LEU A 316 2.76 19.17 -39.33
CA LEU A 316 2.26 18.42 -38.19
C LEU A 316 0.79 18.04 -38.41
N ILE A 317 -0.04 19.00 -38.81
CA ILE A 317 -1.46 18.78 -39.11
C ILE A 317 -1.62 17.71 -40.20
N SER A 318 -0.78 17.75 -41.24
CA SER A 318 -0.80 16.72 -42.29
C SER A 318 -0.42 15.33 -41.80
N ARG A 319 0.37 15.20 -40.73
CA ARG A 319 0.71 13.90 -40.12
C ARG A 319 -0.42 13.39 -39.21
N LEU A 320 -1.13 14.30 -38.57
CA LEU A 320 -2.25 14.02 -37.66
C LEU A 320 -3.50 13.55 -38.41
N ALA A 321 -3.76 14.13 -39.58
CA ALA A 321 -4.97 13.86 -40.36
C ALA A 321 -4.99 12.45 -40.98
N LEU A 322 -6.04 11.69 -40.66
CA LEU A 322 -6.36 10.41 -41.27
C LEU A 322 -7.18 10.64 -42.54
N LYS A 323 -6.48 10.67 -43.69
CA LYS A 323 -7.13 10.85 -45.00
C LYS A 323 -8.10 9.72 -45.34
N PRO A 324 -9.11 9.96 -46.21
CA PRO A 324 -10.02 8.92 -46.67
C PRO A 324 -9.28 7.67 -47.20
N GLY A 325 -9.75 6.49 -46.81
CA GLY A 325 -9.14 5.20 -47.17
C GLY A 325 -7.91 4.81 -46.36
N LYS A 326 -7.40 5.68 -45.47
CA LYS A 326 -6.27 5.35 -44.58
C LYS A 326 -6.63 4.23 -43.60
N ILE A 327 -7.85 4.22 -43.06
CA ILE A 327 -8.34 3.16 -42.17
C ILE A 327 -8.40 1.81 -42.89
N ALA A 328 -8.99 1.76 -44.09
CA ALA A 328 -9.00 0.56 -44.92
C ALA A 328 -7.58 0.08 -45.26
N SER A 329 -6.64 1.01 -45.54
CA SER A 329 -5.24 0.68 -45.77
C SER A 329 -4.55 0.07 -44.53
N LEU A 330 -4.85 0.59 -43.33
CA LEU A 330 -4.35 0.04 -42.07
C LEU A 330 -4.92 -1.36 -41.84
N ALA A 331 -6.23 -1.55 -41.94
CA ALA A 331 -6.89 -2.84 -41.79
C ALA A 331 -6.30 -3.89 -42.77
N LYS A 332 -6.11 -3.51 -44.05
CA LYS A 332 -5.42 -4.37 -45.03
C LYS A 332 -4.00 -4.74 -44.60
N SER A 333 -3.23 -3.78 -44.09
CA SER A 333 -1.86 -4.01 -43.63
C SER A 333 -1.82 -4.96 -42.43
N ILE A 334 -2.78 -4.85 -41.51
CA ILE A 334 -2.92 -5.76 -40.36
C ILE A 334 -3.27 -7.17 -40.84
N ARG A 335 -4.19 -7.31 -41.81
CA ARG A 335 -4.53 -8.62 -42.39
C ARG A 335 -3.33 -9.28 -43.10
N VAL A 336 -2.48 -8.49 -43.76
CA VAL A 336 -1.22 -8.98 -44.34
C VAL A 336 -0.28 -9.46 -43.22
N LEU A 337 -0.08 -8.66 -42.17
CA LEU A 337 0.74 -9.03 -41.01
C LEU A 337 0.23 -10.28 -40.29
N ALA A 338 -1.08 -10.44 -40.16
CA ALA A 338 -1.73 -11.59 -39.54
C ALA A 338 -1.45 -12.89 -40.31
N ASN A 339 -1.27 -12.81 -41.62
CA ASN A 339 -0.93 -13.93 -42.50
C ASN A 339 0.58 -14.14 -42.67
N MET A 340 1.42 -13.24 -42.14
CA MET A 340 2.85 -13.47 -42.11
C MET A 340 3.17 -14.68 -41.23
N GLU A 341 4.31 -15.25 -41.54
CA GLU A 341 4.85 -16.44 -40.91
C GLU A 341 5.21 -16.15 -39.42
N ASP A 342 4.94 -17.06 -38.48
CA ASP A 342 4.96 -16.77 -37.02
C ASP A 342 6.35 -16.37 -36.51
N PRO A 343 6.59 -15.14 -36.05
CA PRO A 343 7.95 -14.64 -35.80
C PRO A 343 8.60 -15.17 -34.52
N ILE A 344 7.86 -15.87 -33.65
CA ILE A 344 8.33 -16.32 -32.33
C ILE A 344 8.87 -17.76 -32.43
N GLY A 345 10.04 -18.01 -31.83
CA GLY A 345 10.59 -19.37 -31.69
C GLY A 345 11.13 -19.98 -32.98
N ARG A 346 11.35 -19.20 -34.04
CA ARG A 346 11.90 -19.68 -35.31
C ARG A 346 13.37 -20.04 -35.13
N VAL A 347 13.75 -21.24 -35.55
CA VAL A 347 15.17 -21.61 -35.68
C VAL A 347 15.76 -20.87 -36.89
N LEU A 348 16.66 -19.93 -36.63
CA LEU A 348 17.36 -19.12 -37.62
C LEU A 348 18.66 -19.79 -38.11
N LYS A 349 19.32 -20.53 -37.22
CA LYS A 349 20.54 -21.28 -37.53
C LYS A 349 20.62 -22.51 -36.63
N LYS A 350 21.05 -23.63 -37.19
CA LYS A 350 21.29 -24.88 -36.48
C LYS A 350 22.69 -25.39 -36.83
N THR A 351 23.50 -25.73 -35.83
CA THR A 351 24.88 -26.18 -36.02
C THR A 351 25.20 -27.26 -35.02
N GLN A 352 25.71 -28.40 -35.47
CA GLN A 352 26.19 -29.45 -34.59
C GLN A 352 27.63 -29.13 -34.18
N LEU A 353 27.89 -29.00 -32.89
CA LEU A 353 29.21 -28.67 -32.34
C LEU A 353 30.02 -29.94 -32.01
N ALA A 354 29.33 -31.00 -31.60
CA ALA A 354 29.88 -32.32 -31.30
C ALA A 354 28.77 -33.38 -31.43
N ASP A 355 29.10 -34.66 -31.25
CA ASP A 355 28.09 -35.74 -31.25
C ASP A 355 27.01 -35.48 -30.19
N GLY A 356 25.76 -35.37 -30.65
CA GLY A 356 24.60 -35.04 -29.81
C GLY A 356 24.50 -33.59 -29.34
N LEU A 357 25.50 -32.73 -29.58
CA LEU A 357 25.50 -31.32 -29.14
C LEU A 357 25.10 -30.39 -30.28
N ILE A 358 23.83 -29.99 -30.29
CA ILE A 358 23.24 -29.11 -31.30
C ILE A 358 23.07 -27.70 -30.72
N LEU A 359 23.67 -26.72 -31.39
CA LEU A 359 23.45 -25.29 -31.12
C LEU A 359 22.37 -24.76 -32.07
N GLU A 360 21.29 -24.20 -31.50
CA GLU A 360 20.24 -23.53 -32.24
C GLU A 360 20.18 -22.04 -31.89
N LYS A 361 20.16 -21.19 -32.91
CA LYS A 361 19.83 -19.77 -32.78
C LYS A 361 18.35 -19.61 -33.07
N THR A 362 17.55 -19.26 -32.07
CA THR A 362 16.10 -19.07 -32.20
C THR A 362 15.71 -17.58 -32.12
N SER A 363 14.60 -17.21 -32.75
CA SER A 363 13.99 -15.89 -32.56
C SER A 363 13.22 -15.83 -31.24
N SER A 364 13.31 -14.69 -30.55
CA SER A 364 12.61 -14.45 -29.29
C SER A 364 12.02 -13.04 -29.29
N PRO A 365 10.86 -12.81 -28.64
CA PRO A 365 10.32 -11.48 -28.42
C PRO A 365 11.28 -10.60 -27.60
N LEU A 366 11.16 -9.28 -27.77
CA LEU A 366 11.95 -8.30 -27.02
C LEU A 366 11.45 -8.15 -25.57
N GLY A 367 10.19 -8.47 -25.30
CA GLY A 367 9.56 -8.35 -23.98
C GLY A 367 8.60 -7.17 -23.92
N VAL A 368 8.96 -6.12 -23.18
CA VAL A 368 8.13 -4.91 -23.04
C VAL A 368 8.75 -3.76 -23.82
N LEU A 369 7.95 -3.11 -24.66
CA LEU A 369 8.35 -1.99 -25.48
C LEU A 369 7.67 -0.71 -24.96
N LEU A 370 8.47 0.32 -24.68
CA LEU A 370 7.98 1.69 -24.51
C LEU A 370 8.21 2.43 -25.82
N ILE A 371 7.13 2.85 -26.46
CA ILE A 371 7.20 3.56 -27.74
C ILE A 371 6.50 4.91 -27.61
N VAL A 372 7.27 5.96 -27.87
CA VAL A 372 6.79 7.34 -27.98
C VAL A 372 6.65 7.65 -29.46
N PHE A 373 5.50 8.13 -29.86
CA PHE A 373 5.22 8.54 -31.23
C PHE A 373 4.53 9.89 -31.24
N GLU A 374 4.88 10.70 -32.24
CA GLU A 374 4.36 12.07 -32.40
C GLU A 374 2.92 12.06 -32.94
N SER A 375 2.52 13.13 -33.62
CA SER A 375 1.20 13.42 -34.21
C SER A 375 0.82 12.46 -35.35
N ARG A 376 0.91 11.15 -35.12
CA ARG A 376 0.68 10.06 -36.09
C ARG A 376 -0.23 9.00 -35.45
N PRO A 377 -1.55 9.22 -35.44
CA PRO A 377 -2.49 8.26 -34.85
C PRO A 377 -2.46 6.91 -35.56
N ASP A 378 -2.06 6.85 -36.83
CA ASP A 378 -1.88 5.60 -37.57
C ASP A 378 -0.73 4.73 -37.01
N ALA A 379 0.29 5.34 -36.42
CA ALA A 379 1.40 4.63 -35.81
C ALA A 379 0.95 3.77 -34.61
N LEU A 380 -0.02 4.24 -33.83
CA LEU A 380 -0.58 3.48 -32.69
C LEU A 380 -1.01 2.09 -33.13
N VAL A 381 -1.82 2.03 -34.20
CA VAL A 381 -2.40 0.78 -34.73
C VAL A 381 -1.31 -0.14 -35.28
N GLN A 382 -0.34 0.42 -36.01
CA GLN A 382 0.77 -0.34 -36.59
C GLN A 382 1.66 -0.96 -35.52
N ILE A 383 2.04 -0.16 -34.52
CA ILE A 383 2.89 -0.60 -33.41
C ILE A 383 2.17 -1.68 -32.59
N ALA A 384 0.90 -1.45 -32.24
CA ALA A 384 0.10 -2.42 -31.49
C ALA A 384 -0.02 -3.75 -32.24
N SER A 385 -0.28 -3.70 -33.55
CA SER A 385 -0.41 -4.90 -34.39
C SER A 385 0.89 -5.69 -34.49
N LEU A 386 2.03 -5.00 -34.66
CA LEU A 386 3.35 -5.62 -34.64
C LEU A 386 3.68 -6.24 -33.28
N ALA A 387 3.41 -5.53 -32.19
CA ALA A 387 3.63 -6.02 -30.83
C ALA A 387 2.83 -7.29 -30.54
N ILE A 388 1.55 -7.32 -30.94
CA ILE A 388 0.69 -8.50 -30.81
C ILE A 388 1.26 -9.65 -31.64
N ARG A 389 1.59 -9.45 -32.92
CA ARG A 389 2.12 -10.54 -33.78
C ARG A 389 3.40 -11.14 -33.23
N SER A 390 4.27 -10.31 -32.65
CA SER A 390 5.59 -10.66 -32.13
C SER A 390 5.62 -11.01 -30.64
N GLY A 391 4.49 -11.01 -29.94
CA GLY A 391 4.41 -11.41 -28.52
C GLY A 391 5.07 -10.42 -27.56
N ASN A 392 5.03 -9.12 -27.88
CA ASN A 392 5.58 -8.06 -27.03
C ASN A 392 4.47 -7.33 -26.27
N GLY A 393 4.76 -6.98 -25.01
CA GLY A 393 3.96 -6.05 -24.23
C GLY A 393 4.30 -4.61 -24.64
N LEU A 394 3.34 -3.71 -24.48
CA LEU A 394 3.45 -2.39 -25.06
C LEU A 394 3.00 -1.29 -24.10
N LEU A 395 3.83 -0.26 -23.97
CA LEU A 395 3.51 1.03 -23.37
C LEU A 395 3.60 2.08 -24.46
N LEU A 396 2.48 2.76 -24.72
CA LEU A 396 2.36 3.75 -25.78
C LEU A 396 2.21 5.14 -25.18
N LYS A 397 3.01 6.09 -25.69
CA LYS A 397 2.84 7.51 -25.41
C LYS A 397 2.70 8.26 -26.73
N GLY A 398 1.47 8.57 -27.10
CA GLY A 398 1.18 9.44 -28.23
C GLY A 398 1.30 10.93 -27.87
N GLY A 399 1.40 11.77 -28.90
CA GLY A 399 1.35 13.22 -28.74
C GLY A 399 0.00 13.73 -28.20
N LYS A 400 0.03 14.88 -27.51
CA LYS A 400 -1.16 15.49 -26.89
C LYS A 400 -2.17 15.98 -27.94
N GLU A 401 -1.67 16.34 -29.11
CA GLU A 401 -2.42 16.79 -30.29
C GLU A 401 -3.27 15.68 -30.92
N ALA A 402 -2.96 14.41 -30.68
CA ALA A 402 -3.71 13.25 -31.19
C ALA A 402 -4.54 12.57 -30.09
N LYS A 403 -4.89 13.31 -29.02
CA LYS A 403 -5.48 12.72 -27.81
C LYS A 403 -6.79 11.99 -28.11
N ARG A 404 -7.70 12.60 -28.89
CA ARG A 404 -9.01 12.02 -29.18
C ARG A 404 -8.89 10.86 -30.14
N SER A 405 -8.05 11.01 -31.17
CA SER A 405 -7.69 9.99 -32.15
C SER A 405 -7.10 8.75 -31.47
N ASN A 406 -6.14 8.92 -30.56
CA ASN A 406 -5.53 7.81 -29.84
C ASN A 406 -6.52 7.14 -28.88
N ALA A 407 -7.41 7.92 -28.25
CA ALA A 407 -8.41 7.38 -27.34
C ALA A 407 -9.47 6.55 -28.07
N ILE A 408 -9.93 6.96 -29.26
CA ILE A 408 -10.89 6.17 -30.05
C ILE A 408 -10.24 4.94 -30.68
N LEU A 409 -8.97 5.02 -31.10
CA LEU A 409 -8.24 3.88 -31.64
C LEU A 409 -7.84 2.83 -30.60
N HIS A 410 -7.72 3.23 -29.32
CA HIS A 410 -7.44 2.32 -28.22
C HIS A 410 -8.70 1.60 -27.73
N LYS A 411 -9.88 2.21 -27.89
CA LYS A 411 -11.17 1.58 -27.59
C LYS A 411 -11.49 0.52 -28.63
#